data_AF-E4X9V3-F1
#
_entry.id   AF-E4X9V3-F1
#
_cell.length_a   1.000
_cell.length_b   1.000
_cell.length_c   1.000
_cell.angle_alpha   90.00
_cell.angle_beta   90.00
_cell.angle_gamma   90.00
#
_symmetry.space_group_name_H-M   'P 1'
#
loop_
_entity.id
_entity.type
_entity.pdbx_description
1 polymer ?
#
loop_
_entity_poly.entity_id
_entity_poly.type
_entity_poly.pdbx_seq_one_letter_code
_entity_poly.pdbx_strand_id
1 'polypeptide(L)'
;MAAHYLHIRNQAIKESIPLEMSQWGNVVDILVENSGRINYKKLNNAYMGLKEQVGFSGNFDASWNVWSLPFDQRWARKHAKSLKWDSSPVMFIDAPAFYKFDVYVDEPHDAFINMIKWGKGLVFINGRNLGRYFYIGPQQTLYIPKTFWNRRDYNTVVVFEEIQGIVSN
;
A
#
# COMPACT_ATOMS: atom_id res chain seq x y z
N MET A 1 15.06 -28.48 -10.24
CA MET A 1 14.64 -27.07 -10.18
C MET A 1 15.89 -26.22 -10.06
N ALA A 2 16.08 -25.23 -10.93
CA ALA A 2 17.19 -24.29 -10.80
C ALA A 2 16.79 -23.19 -9.82
N ALA A 3 17.68 -22.85 -8.87
CA ALA A 3 17.47 -21.69 -8.02
C ALA A 3 17.74 -20.42 -8.87
N HIS A 4 16.70 -19.62 -9.09
CA HIS A 4 16.83 -18.32 -9.74
C HIS A 4 16.91 -17.24 -8.67
N TYR A 5 17.55 -16.12 -8.97
CA TYR A 5 17.71 -15.03 -8.00
C TYR A 5 17.25 -13.72 -8.60
N LEU A 6 16.41 -12.98 -7.87
CA LEU A 6 16.13 -11.57 -8.14
C LEU A 6 17.22 -10.72 -7.49
N HIS A 7 18.02 -10.04 -8.29
CA HIS A 7 19.03 -9.12 -7.81
C HIS A 7 18.50 -7.70 -7.81
N ILE A 8 18.39 -7.10 -6.63
CA ILE A 8 18.05 -5.69 -6.47
C ILE A 8 19.33 -4.97 -6.06
N ARG A 9 19.77 -4.01 -6.89
CA ARG A 9 20.83 -3.09 -6.49
C ARG A 9 20.18 -1.81 -5.99
N ASN A 10 20.34 -1.51 -4.71
CA ASN A 10 19.98 -0.22 -4.13
C ASN A 10 21.12 0.22 -3.22
N GLN A 11 21.35 1.53 -3.07
CA GLN A 11 22.58 2.16 -2.56
C GLN A 11 23.16 1.64 -1.22
N ALA A 12 22.47 0.78 -0.48
CA ALA A 12 22.96 0.10 0.72
C ALA A 12 22.74 -1.42 0.75
N ILE A 13 22.04 -2.00 -0.24
CA ILE A 13 21.59 -3.38 -0.26
C ILE A 13 21.91 -4.01 -1.62
N LYS A 14 22.87 -4.94 -1.64
CA LYS A 14 23.01 -5.95 -2.71
C LYS A 14 22.39 -7.24 -2.20
N GLU A 15 21.07 -7.29 -2.20
CA GLU A 15 20.34 -8.50 -1.81
C GLU A 15 19.91 -9.26 -3.05
N SER A 16 20.00 -10.57 -2.93
CA SER A 16 19.50 -11.51 -3.91
C SER A 16 18.39 -12.30 -3.23
N ILE A 17 17.17 -12.19 -3.73
CA ILE A 17 16.04 -12.95 -3.20
C ILE A 17 15.94 -14.23 -4.04
N PRO A 18 16.01 -15.42 -3.43
CA PRO A 18 15.81 -16.66 -4.16
C PRO A 18 14.36 -16.71 -4.66
N LEU A 19 14.19 -17.04 -5.94
CA LEU A 19 12.91 -17.24 -6.59
C LEU A 19 12.79 -18.69 -7.03
N GLU A 20 11.70 -19.35 -6.62
CA GLU A 20 11.31 -20.63 -7.17
C GLU A 20 10.53 -20.40 -8.46
N MET A 21 11.20 -20.62 -9.59
CA MET A 21 10.58 -20.54 -10.91
C MET A 21 10.28 -21.95 -11.40
N SER A 22 9.01 -22.35 -11.32
CA SER A 22 8.57 -23.70 -11.66
C SER A 22 8.36 -23.91 -13.17
N GLN A 23 8.15 -22.84 -13.93
CA GLN A 23 7.88 -22.88 -15.38
C GLN A 23 8.39 -21.63 -16.11
N TRP A 24 8.44 -21.67 -17.44
CA TRP A 24 8.69 -20.49 -18.27
C TRP A 24 7.49 -19.55 -18.25
N GLY A 25 7.74 -18.23 -18.31
CA GLY A 25 6.68 -17.21 -18.35
C GLY A 25 6.17 -16.74 -16.99
N ASN A 26 6.89 -16.99 -15.89
CA ASN A 26 6.52 -16.41 -14.59
C ASN A 26 6.53 -14.88 -14.65
N VAL A 27 5.57 -14.27 -13.97
CA VAL A 27 5.49 -12.83 -13.77
C VAL A 27 6.12 -12.50 -12.42
N VAL A 28 6.92 -11.44 -12.40
CA VAL A 28 7.51 -10.91 -11.17
C VAL A 28 7.02 -9.49 -10.99
N ASP A 29 6.25 -9.29 -9.93
CA ASP A 29 5.78 -7.97 -9.52
C ASP A 29 6.59 -7.48 -8.33
N ILE A 30 7.00 -6.21 -8.38
CA ILE A 30 7.72 -5.54 -7.28
C ILE A 30 6.91 -4.32 -6.88
N LEU A 31 6.22 -4.43 -5.74
CA LEU A 31 5.56 -3.28 -5.13
C LEU A 31 6.59 -2.49 -4.31
N VAL A 32 6.80 -1.23 -4.66
CA VAL A 32 7.75 -0.37 -3.95
C VAL A 32 7.02 0.79 -3.28
N GLU A 33 7.03 0.80 -1.95
CA GLU A 33 6.48 1.90 -1.17
C GLU A 33 7.49 3.07 -1.11
N ASN A 34 6.99 4.30 -1.32
CA ASN A 34 7.72 5.51 -0.95
C ASN A 34 7.25 5.98 0.43
N SER A 35 8.03 5.75 1.48
CA SER A 35 7.69 6.08 2.88
C SER A 35 7.88 7.55 3.26
N GLY A 36 8.16 8.42 2.29
CA GLY A 36 8.46 9.84 2.49
C GLY A 36 9.93 10.15 2.27
N ARG A 37 10.22 11.35 1.79
CA ARG A 37 11.61 11.82 1.62
C ARG A 37 12.16 12.31 2.95
N ILE A 38 13.46 12.16 3.13
CA ILE A 38 14.21 12.87 4.17
C ILE A 38 13.85 14.36 4.07
N ASN A 39 13.60 15.01 5.20
CA ASN A 39 13.21 16.42 5.25
C ASN A 39 14.16 17.28 6.12
N TYR A 40 15.30 16.71 6.51
CA TYR A 40 16.33 17.34 7.31
C TYR A 40 17.66 17.34 6.54
N LYS A 41 18.39 18.46 6.57
CA LYS A 41 19.61 18.72 5.79
C LYS A 41 19.40 18.70 4.26
N LYS A 42 20.49 18.92 3.52
CA LYS A 42 20.47 19.06 2.06
C LYS A 42 20.07 17.74 1.39
N LEU A 43 19.05 17.81 0.54
CA LEU A 43 18.51 16.68 -0.21
C LEU A 43 19.34 16.43 -1.47
N ASN A 44 20.49 15.80 -1.31
CA ASN A 44 21.22 15.26 -2.46
C ASN A 44 20.65 13.87 -2.80
N ASN A 45 20.23 13.65 -4.05
CA ASN A 45 19.81 12.34 -4.57
C ASN A 45 18.66 11.63 -3.83
N ALA A 46 17.60 12.37 -3.43
CA ALA A 46 16.41 11.83 -2.76
C ALA A 46 15.39 11.16 -3.73
N TYR A 47 15.89 10.35 -4.65
CA TYR A 47 15.07 9.48 -5.49
C TYR A 47 14.50 8.33 -4.63
N MET A 48 13.25 7.99 -4.89
CA MET A 48 12.52 6.90 -4.22
C MET A 48 12.13 5.87 -5.27
N GLY A 49 11.90 4.62 -4.84
CA GLY A 49 11.72 3.51 -5.76
C GLY A 49 12.99 2.66 -5.92
N LEU A 50 13.08 1.95 -7.04
CA LEU A 50 14.28 1.22 -7.44
C LEU A 50 15.30 2.22 -8.01
N LYS A 51 16.46 2.36 -7.35
CA LYS A 51 17.49 3.35 -7.73
C LYS A 51 18.45 2.84 -8.79
N GLU A 52 18.61 1.53 -8.91
CA GLU A 52 19.45 0.89 -9.91
C GLU A 52 18.68 -0.26 -10.58
N GLN A 53 19.37 -0.99 -11.46
CA GLN A 53 18.78 -2.07 -12.24
C GLN A 53 18.38 -3.26 -11.36
N VAL A 54 17.27 -3.88 -11.74
CA VAL A 54 16.82 -5.16 -11.22
C VAL A 54 17.01 -6.21 -12.31
N GLY A 55 17.62 -7.34 -11.94
CA GLY A 55 17.98 -8.40 -12.87
C GLY A 55 17.76 -9.80 -12.29
N PHE A 56 17.86 -10.79 -13.16
CA PHE A 56 17.66 -12.20 -12.84
C PHE A 56 18.95 -12.99 -13.05
N SER A 57 19.44 -13.65 -12.00
CA SER A 57 20.65 -14.49 -12.04
C SER A 57 21.85 -13.82 -12.75
N GLY A 58 22.08 -12.54 -12.45
CA GLY A 58 23.15 -11.72 -13.03
C GLY A 58 22.82 -11.04 -14.37
N ASN A 59 21.68 -11.33 -15.00
CA ASN A 59 21.23 -10.68 -16.23
C ASN A 59 20.30 -9.49 -15.92
N PHE A 60 20.62 -8.30 -16.44
CA PHE A 60 19.90 -7.05 -16.16
C PHE A 60 19.14 -6.49 -17.39
N ASP A 61 18.95 -7.30 -18.44
CA ASP A 61 18.31 -6.87 -19.69
C ASP A 61 16.77 -7.01 -19.66
N ALA A 62 16.19 -7.20 -18.48
CA ALA A 62 14.75 -7.32 -18.31
C ALA A 62 14.03 -6.00 -18.62
N SER A 63 12.95 -6.07 -19.41
CA SER A 63 12.05 -4.94 -19.63
C SER A 63 10.95 -4.93 -18.56
N TRP A 64 10.75 -3.78 -17.93
CA TRP A 64 9.77 -3.61 -16.85
C TRP A 64 8.59 -2.76 -17.30
N ASN A 65 7.38 -3.23 -17.02
CA ASN A 65 6.21 -2.38 -17.02
C ASN A 65 6.13 -1.67 -15.66
N VAL A 66 5.87 -0.36 -15.67
CA VAL A 66 5.87 0.46 -14.44
C VAL A 66 4.51 1.12 -14.28
N TRP A 67 3.85 0.84 -13.16
CA TRP A 67 2.57 1.44 -12.80
C TRP A 67 2.72 2.31 -11.55
N SER A 68 2.34 3.58 -11.67
CA SER A 68 2.36 4.52 -10.53
C SER A 68 1.06 4.43 -9.73
N LEU A 69 1.20 4.23 -8.42
CA LEU A 69 0.11 4.29 -7.44
C LEU A 69 0.31 5.51 -6.53
N PRO A 70 -0.03 6.73 -6.99
CA PRO A 70 0.29 7.96 -6.26
C PRO A 70 -0.54 8.15 -4.97
N PHE A 71 -1.70 7.49 -4.86
CA PHE A 71 -2.59 7.57 -3.70
C PHE A 71 -2.94 8.98 -3.22
N ASP A 72 -2.83 9.99 -4.09
CA ASP A 72 -3.27 11.34 -3.80
C ASP A 72 -4.81 11.43 -3.86
N GLN A 73 -5.37 12.54 -3.39
CA GLN A 73 -6.82 12.73 -3.38
C GLN A 73 -7.45 12.67 -4.79
N ARG A 74 -6.70 13.04 -5.84
CA ARG A 74 -7.20 12.94 -7.23
C ARG A 74 -7.26 11.48 -7.68
N TRP A 75 -6.24 10.70 -7.38
CA TRP A 75 -6.20 9.28 -7.64
C TRP A 75 -7.31 8.57 -6.90
N ALA A 76 -7.47 8.83 -5.60
CA ALA A 76 -8.51 8.22 -4.78
C ALA A 76 -9.91 8.56 -5.30
N ARG A 77 -10.21 9.83 -5.63
CA ARG A 77 -11.52 10.21 -6.19
C ARG A 77 -11.78 9.60 -7.57
N LYS A 78 -10.76 9.54 -8.43
CA LYS A 78 -10.88 8.97 -9.78
C LYS A 78 -11.13 7.46 -9.71
N HIS A 79 -10.37 6.76 -8.87
CA HIS A 79 -10.36 5.30 -8.87
C HIS A 79 -11.31 4.68 -7.86
N ALA A 80 -11.71 5.36 -6.79
CA ALA A 80 -12.71 4.84 -5.84
C ALA A 80 -14.04 4.47 -6.53
N LYS A 81 -14.38 5.15 -7.64
CA LYS A 81 -15.55 4.83 -8.47
C LYS A 81 -15.31 3.76 -9.53
N SER A 82 -14.06 3.50 -9.91
CA SER A 82 -13.71 2.55 -10.97
C SER A 82 -13.26 1.19 -10.44
N LEU A 83 -12.89 1.10 -9.15
CA LEU A 83 -12.60 -0.17 -8.51
C LEU A 83 -13.87 -1.02 -8.48
N LYS A 84 -13.75 -2.25 -8.98
CA LYS A 84 -14.79 -3.26 -8.84
C LYS A 84 -14.63 -3.88 -7.46
N TRP A 85 -15.67 -3.74 -6.64
CA TRP A 85 -15.70 -4.29 -5.29
C TRP A 85 -16.36 -5.65 -5.32
N ASP A 86 -15.72 -6.64 -4.71
CA ASP A 86 -16.35 -7.92 -4.42
C ASP A 86 -17.31 -7.74 -3.23
N SER A 87 -18.55 -8.17 -3.40
CA SER A 87 -19.58 -8.13 -2.35
C SER A 87 -19.60 -9.38 -1.47
N SER A 88 -18.71 -10.34 -1.73
CA SER A 88 -18.52 -11.52 -0.90
C SER A 88 -18.06 -11.14 0.52
N PRO A 89 -18.21 -12.04 1.51
CA PRO A 89 -17.64 -11.82 2.83
C PRO A 89 -16.16 -11.43 2.73
N VAL A 90 -15.75 -10.41 3.50
CA VAL A 90 -14.37 -9.91 3.47
C VAL A 90 -13.44 -11.03 3.92
N MET A 91 -12.57 -11.47 3.01
CA MET A 91 -11.45 -12.35 3.29
C MET A 91 -10.17 -11.53 3.30
N PHE A 92 -9.46 -11.56 4.42
CA PHE A 92 -8.13 -10.96 4.48
C PHE A 92 -7.14 -11.90 3.81
N ILE A 93 -6.38 -11.37 2.86
CA ILE A 93 -5.40 -12.13 2.09
C ILE A 93 -3.99 -11.72 2.46
N ASP A 94 -3.04 -12.66 2.33
CA ASP A 94 -1.61 -12.39 2.48
C ASP A 94 -1.03 -11.78 1.19
N ALA A 95 -1.57 -10.61 0.81
CA ALA A 95 -1.14 -9.82 -0.33
C ALA A 95 -1.65 -8.37 -0.20
N PRO A 96 -1.02 -7.39 -0.87
CA PRO A 96 -1.52 -6.03 -0.92
C PRO A 96 -2.96 -5.96 -1.46
N ALA A 97 -3.89 -5.42 -0.68
CA ALA A 97 -5.32 -5.44 -0.98
C ALA A 97 -6.04 -4.15 -0.60
N PHE A 98 -7.18 -3.91 -1.25
CA PHE A 98 -8.12 -2.84 -0.87
C PHE A 98 -9.35 -3.44 -0.19
N TYR A 99 -9.69 -2.91 0.98
CA TYR A 99 -10.92 -3.23 1.70
C TYR A 99 -11.82 -2.02 1.74
N LYS A 100 -13.12 -2.22 1.48
CA LYS A 100 -14.14 -1.16 1.50
C LYS A 100 -15.18 -1.44 2.58
N PHE A 101 -15.50 -0.40 3.33
CA PHE A 101 -16.55 -0.40 4.34
C PHE A 101 -17.44 0.83 4.12
N ASP A 102 -18.74 0.69 4.34
CA ASP A 102 -19.67 1.82 4.32
C ASP A 102 -20.23 2.02 5.73
N VAL A 103 -20.12 3.25 6.25
CA VAL A 103 -20.51 3.62 7.62
C VAL A 103 -21.55 4.73 7.56
N TYR A 104 -22.74 4.49 8.12
CA TYR A 104 -23.76 5.54 8.24
C TYR A 104 -23.41 6.49 9.39
N VAL A 105 -23.44 7.81 9.13
CA VAL A 105 -23.16 8.84 10.13
C VAL A 105 -24.32 9.82 10.20
N ASP A 106 -25.12 9.79 11.27
CA ASP A 106 -26.23 10.75 11.47
C ASP A 106 -25.71 12.14 11.87
N GLU A 107 -24.79 12.21 12.84
CA GLU A 107 -24.16 13.44 13.29
C GLU A 107 -22.63 13.35 13.26
N PRO A 108 -21.94 14.13 12.41
CA PRO A 108 -20.48 14.12 12.32
C PRO A 108 -19.77 14.61 13.57
N HIS A 109 -18.89 13.77 14.10
CA HIS A 109 -17.92 14.12 15.13
C HIS A 109 -16.50 13.83 14.66
N ASP A 110 -15.53 14.49 15.31
CA ASP A 110 -14.14 14.10 15.20
C ASP A 110 -14.01 12.67 15.75
N ALA A 111 -13.23 11.83 15.07
CA ALA A 111 -13.14 10.41 15.39
C ALA A 111 -11.70 9.90 15.21
N PHE A 112 -11.47 8.66 15.63
CA PHE A 112 -10.22 7.94 15.44
C PHE A 112 -10.50 6.54 14.94
N ILE A 113 -9.89 6.13 13.83
CA ILE A 113 -9.93 4.74 13.37
C ILE A 113 -8.82 3.95 14.04
N ASN A 114 -9.16 2.81 14.64
CA ASN A 114 -8.23 1.93 15.32
C ASN A 114 -7.58 0.95 14.34
N MET A 115 -6.26 0.99 14.23
CA MET A 115 -5.47 0.19 13.31
C MET A 115 -4.65 -0.91 13.98
N ILE A 116 -4.86 -1.19 15.29
CA ILE A 116 -4.04 -2.15 16.08
C ILE A 116 -4.00 -3.55 15.47
N LYS A 117 -5.10 -4.01 14.86
CA LYS A 117 -5.19 -5.34 14.24
C LYS A 117 -4.75 -5.39 12.78
N TRP A 118 -4.45 -4.23 12.19
CA TRP A 118 -4.03 -4.11 10.80
C TRP A 118 -2.51 -4.14 10.71
N GLY A 119 -1.97 -4.49 9.55
CA GLY A 119 -0.52 -4.53 9.36
C GLY A 119 0.06 -3.16 9.00
N LYS A 120 0.10 -2.84 7.71
CA LYS A 120 0.65 -1.57 7.22
C LYS A 120 -0.12 -1.09 6.01
N GLY A 121 -0.34 0.22 5.90
CA GLY A 121 -0.89 0.78 4.66
C GLY A 121 -1.49 2.17 4.80
N LEU A 122 -2.56 2.44 4.06
CA LEU A 122 -3.22 3.75 3.93
C LEU A 122 -4.72 3.65 4.20
N VAL A 123 -5.30 4.72 4.74
CA VAL A 123 -6.77 4.84 4.93
C VAL A 123 -7.30 6.02 4.14
N PHE A 124 -8.48 5.85 3.55
CA PHE A 124 -9.22 6.90 2.85
C PHE A 124 -10.65 6.99 3.40
N ILE A 125 -11.14 8.22 3.59
CA ILE A 125 -12.54 8.50 3.95
C ILE A 125 -13.15 9.35 2.83
N ASN A 126 -14.20 8.85 2.17
CA ASN A 126 -14.86 9.52 1.04
C ASN A 126 -13.88 9.97 -0.05
N GLY A 127 -12.89 9.12 -0.35
CA GLY A 127 -11.82 9.40 -1.31
C GLY A 127 -10.77 10.43 -0.85
N ARG A 128 -10.77 10.83 0.42
CA ARG A 128 -9.74 11.69 1.02
C ARG A 128 -8.71 10.80 1.73
N ASN A 129 -7.43 10.92 1.36
CA ASN A 129 -6.34 10.20 2.01
C ASN A 129 -6.15 10.73 3.44
N LEU A 130 -6.30 9.84 4.43
CA LEU A 130 -6.16 10.13 5.85
C LEU A 130 -4.71 10.05 6.32
N GLY A 131 -3.89 9.26 5.64
CA GLY A 131 -2.50 8.99 5.99
C GLY A 131 -2.20 7.51 6.13
N ARG A 132 -1.02 7.24 6.70
CA ARG A 132 -0.44 5.89 6.83
C ARG A 132 -0.63 5.36 8.23
N TYR A 133 -0.84 4.05 8.33
CA TYR A 133 -0.74 3.31 9.58
C TYR A 133 0.34 2.23 9.46
N PHE A 134 0.92 1.84 10.59
CA PHE A 134 1.88 0.74 10.65
C PHE A 134 1.86 0.10 12.04
N TYR A 135 1.66 -1.22 12.11
CA TYR A 135 1.49 -1.98 13.35
C TYR A 135 2.64 -1.79 14.35
N ILE A 136 3.85 -1.46 13.89
CA ILE A 136 5.01 -1.22 14.76
C ILE A 136 4.83 -0.01 15.70
N GLY A 137 3.90 0.90 15.39
CA GLY A 137 3.59 2.06 16.21
C GLY A 137 4.64 3.19 16.14
N PRO A 138 4.61 4.15 17.10
CA PRO A 138 3.74 4.19 18.29
C PRO A 138 2.30 4.62 17.98
N GLN A 139 2.06 5.24 16.82
CA GLN A 139 0.72 5.63 16.41
C GLN A 139 -0.10 4.41 15.98
N GLN A 140 -1.23 4.17 16.64
CA GLN A 140 -2.12 3.03 16.38
C GLN A 140 -3.53 3.46 15.95
N THR A 141 -3.78 4.77 15.88
CA THR A 141 -5.03 5.35 15.40
C THR A 141 -4.78 6.45 14.38
N LEU A 142 -5.69 6.62 13.44
CA LEU A 142 -5.71 7.78 12.55
C LEU A 142 -6.86 8.71 12.90
N TYR A 143 -6.54 9.98 13.09
CA TYR A 143 -7.52 11.03 13.36
C TYR A 143 -8.37 11.32 12.11
N ILE A 144 -9.69 11.35 12.28
CA ILE A 144 -10.66 11.71 11.26
C ILE A 144 -11.36 13.02 11.66
N PRO A 145 -11.09 14.12 10.96
CA PRO A 145 -11.82 15.37 11.18
C PRO A 145 -13.30 15.20 10.87
N LYS A 146 -14.19 15.79 11.66
CA LYS A 146 -15.66 15.72 11.46
C LYS A 146 -16.09 16.14 10.07
N THR A 147 -15.36 17.07 9.45
CA THR A 147 -15.62 17.58 8.10
C THR A 147 -15.36 16.57 6.99
N PHE A 148 -14.81 15.39 7.31
CA PHE A 148 -14.63 14.31 6.34
C PHE A 148 -15.89 13.45 6.20
N TRP A 149 -16.83 13.54 7.16
CA TRP A 149 -18.10 12.85 7.12
C TRP A 149 -19.18 13.64 6.37
N ASN A 150 -19.98 12.92 5.59
CA ASN A 150 -21.28 13.36 5.10
C ASN A 150 -22.31 13.08 6.21
N ARG A 151 -23.07 14.10 6.59
CA ARG A 151 -24.12 14.02 7.61
C ARG A 151 -25.34 13.30 7.04
N ARG A 152 -25.96 12.42 7.84
CA ARG A 152 -27.16 11.63 7.49
C ARG A 152 -26.98 10.79 6.24
N ASP A 153 -25.76 10.29 6.03
CA ASP A 153 -25.40 9.55 4.83
C ASP A 153 -24.41 8.41 5.14
N TYR A 154 -24.28 7.48 4.19
CA TYR A 154 -23.23 6.48 4.20
C TYR A 154 -21.91 7.10 3.73
N ASN A 155 -20.86 6.79 4.47
CA ASN A 155 -19.50 7.26 4.25
C ASN A 155 -18.63 6.06 3.88
N THR A 156 -17.93 6.16 2.77
CA THR A 156 -17.06 5.07 2.31
C THR A 156 -15.68 5.20 2.94
N VAL A 157 -15.28 4.16 3.66
CA VAL A 157 -13.94 3.94 4.18
C VAL A 157 -13.24 2.94 3.27
N VAL A 158 -12.07 3.30 2.75
CA VAL A 158 -11.21 2.38 2.01
C VAL A 158 -9.89 2.23 2.76
N VAL A 159 -9.47 0.99 2.99
CA VAL A 159 -8.15 0.67 3.53
C VAL A 159 -7.36 -0.02 2.44
N PHE A 160 -6.20 0.55 2.09
CA PHE A 160 -5.17 -0.20 1.38
C PHE A 160 -4.27 -0.83 2.43
N GLU A 161 -4.22 -2.16 2.48
CA GLU A 161 -3.33 -2.93 3.36
C GLU A 161 -2.22 -3.52 2.49
N GLU A 162 -0.98 -3.10 2.73
CA GLU A 162 0.24 -3.55 2.04
C GLU A 162 0.79 -4.84 2.68
N ILE A 163 0.73 -4.92 4.00
CA ILE A 163 1.16 -6.06 4.80
C ILE A 163 -0.03 -6.47 5.64
N GLN A 164 -0.40 -7.75 5.60
CA GLN A 164 -1.52 -8.27 6.37
C GLN A 164 -1.27 -8.12 7.88
N GLY A 165 -2.26 -7.63 8.61
CA GLY A 165 -2.25 -7.56 10.06
C GLY A 165 -2.42 -8.90 10.76
N ILE A 166 -2.31 -8.88 12.08
CA ILE A 166 -2.57 -10.06 12.91
C ILE A 166 -4.08 -10.28 12.96
N VAL A 167 -4.61 -11.07 12.03
CA VAL A 167 -5.93 -11.68 12.19
C VAL A 167 -5.72 -12.88 13.10
N SER A 168 -6.10 -12.75 14.37
CA SER A 168 -6.25 -13.91 15.24
C SER A 168 -7.33 -14.81 14.63
N ASN A 169 -6.91 -15.93 14.04
CA ASN A 169 -7.79 -17.07 13.75
C ASN A 169 -8.47 -17.57 15.03
#